data_AF-A0A1Y1II04-F1
#
_entry.id   AF-A0A1Y1II04-F1
#
_cell.length_a   1.000
_cell.length_b   1.000
_cell.length_c   1.000
_cell.angle_alpha   90.00
_cell.angle_beta   90.00
_cell.angle_gamma   90.00
#
_symmetry.space_group_name_H-M   'P 1'
#
loop_
_entity.id
_entity.type
_entity.pdbx_description
1 polymer ?
#
loop_
_entity_poly.entity_id
_entity_poly.type
_entity_poly.pdbx_seq_one_letter_code
_entity_poly.pdbx_strand_id
1 'polypeptide(L)'
;MATRKVAAQAACSLSSAVPLSLRSKAEAKDASSAGRPGVWPPAHAADKDVAIESTFLYTLGVAYLLLGLDLVLATYLDQLATTQLVFHVLAFSVQLFVLFATWITFYVLLSSTFLVKKALYAKVFVRNRALFSACLIHFLLFLLLRLYRLALEFLHCPHDRVWHRPGYSAIYIVQKIAAMVYYVLLANGLHLLVSKPKLYTAECMQT
;
A
#
# COMPACT_ATOMS: atom_id res chain seq x y z
N MET A 1 -25.87 -25.22 -26.91
CA MET A 1 -24.40 -25.22 -27.02
C MET A 1 -23.81 -25.15 -25.62
N ALA A 2 -23.79 -26.31 -24.97
CA ALA A 2 -23.02 -26.57 -23.77
C ALA A 2 -21.58 -26.85 -24.18
N THR A 3 -20.59 -26.28 -23.49
CA THR A 3 -19.24 -26.84 -23.22
C THR A 3 -18.31 -25.74 -22.71
N ARG A 4 -18.05 -25.73 -21.39
CA ARG A 4 -16.82 -25.26 -20.69
C ARG A 4 -17.11 -25.15 -19.18
N LYS A 5 -17.56 -26.27 -18.61
CA LYS A 5 -17.67 -26.51 -17.16
C LYS A 5 -16.91 -27.79 -16.81
N VAL A 6 -15.66 -27.96 -17.26
CA VAL A 6 -14.81 -29.10 -16.86
C VAL A 6 -13.34 -28.69 -16.99
N ALA A 7 -12.78 -28.00 -16.00
CA ALA A 7 -11.34 -27.75 -15.95
C ALA A 7 -10.76 -27.46 -14.54
N ALA A 8 -11.57 -27.33 -13.48
CA ALA A 8 -11.05 -26.95 -12.16
C ALA A 8 -11.26 -28.03 -11.08
N GLN A 9 -11.47 -29.29 -11.47
CA GLN A 9 -11.73 -30.41 -10.55
C GLN A 9 -10.69 -31.54 -10.66
N ALA A 10 -9.49 -31.22 -11.18
CA ALA A 10 -8.40 -32.17 -11.43
C ALA A 10 -7.13 -31.92 -10.59
N ALA A 11 -7.25 -31.21 -9.45
CA ALA A 11 -6.12 -30.99 -8.53
C ALA A 11 -6.42 -31.46 -7.10
N CYS A 12 -7.32 -32.43 -6.94
CA CYS A 12 -7.75 -32.95 -5.63
C CYS A 12 -7.54 -34.47 -5.46
N SER A 13 -6.65 -35.08 -6.25
CA SER A 13 -6.38 -36.51 -6.13
C SER A 13 -5.00 -36.86 -6.67
N LEU A 14 -3.95 -36.59 -5.89
CA LEU A 14 -2.69 -37.32 -6.00
C LEU A 14 -1.82 -37.07 -4.77
N SER A 15 -1.29 -38.16 -4.24
CA SER A 15 -0.27 -38.24 -3.19
C SER A 15 -0.76 -38.30 -1.75
N SER A 16 -1.63 -39.28 -1.50
CA SER A 16 -1.46 -40.17 -0.35
C SER A 16 -0.19 -41.00 -0.54
N ALA A 17 0.82 -40.81 0.31
CA ALA A 17 1.76 -41.83 0.80
C ALA A 17 2.95 -41.15 1.51
N VAL A 18 2.71 -40.62 2.71
CA VAL A 18 3.82 -40.41 3.65
C VAL A 18 4.04 -41.74 4.37
N PRO A 19 5.24 -42.35 4.29
CA PRO A 19 5.52 -43.63 4.93
C PRO A 19 5.44 -43.50 6.45
N LEU A 20 4.64 -44.38 7.07
CA LEU A 20 4.42 -44.49 8.52
C LEU A 20 5.71 -44.72 9.34
N SER A 21 6.84 -45.06 8.69
CA SER A 21 8.14 -45.23 9.35
C SER A 21 8.85 -43.92 9.72
N LEU A 22 8.37 -42.76 9.23
CA LEU A 22 8.89 -41.45 9.64
C LEU A 22 8.07 -40.78 10.74
N ARG A 23 6.85 -41.26 11.02
CA ARG A 23 5.99 -40.70 12.08
C ARG A 23 6.48 -41.07 13.48
N SER A 24 7.07 -42.27 13.66
CA SER A 24 7.55 -42.70 14.98
C SER A 24 8.87 -42.04 15.42
N LYS A 25 9.63 -41.42 14.51
CA LYS A 25 10.86 -40.68 14.85
C LYS A 25 10.61 -39.19 15.14
N ALA A 26 9.51 -38.62 14.66
CA ALA A 26 9.11 -37.26 15.04
C ALA A 26 8.53 -37.23 16.45
N GLU A 27 7.68 -38.20 16.81
CA GLU A 27 7.07 -38.27 18.15
C GLU A 27 8.06 -38.68 19.24
N ALA A 28 9.13 -39.42 18.91
CA ALA A 28 10.19 -39.74 19.87
C ALA A 28 11.14 -38.57 20.17
N LYS A 29 11.14 -37.50 19.35
CA LYS A 29 11.94 -36.29 19.60
C LYS A 29 11.15 -35.21 20.34
N ASP A 30 9.83 -35.22 20.23
CA ASP A 30 8.95 -34.28 20.94
C ASP A 30 8.58 -34.75 22.36
N ALA A 31 8.64 -36.05 22.65
CA ALA A 31 8.42 -36.57 24.01
C ALA A 31 9.58 -36.31 24.99
N SER A 32 10.74 -35.83 24.53
CA SER A 32 11.90 -35.53 25.39
C SER A 32 12.02 -34.05 25.80
N SER A 33 11.04 -33.20 25.49
CA SER A 33 11.00 -31.81 26.00
C SER A 33 9.83 -31.53 26.95
N ALA A 34 8.96 -32.52 27.19
CA ALA A 34 7.94 -32.50 28.23
C ALA A 34 8.58 -32.68 29.62
N GLY A 35 9.30 -31.64 30.09
CA GLY A 35 10.09 -31.76 31.32
C GLY A 35 10.80 -30.49 31.78
N ARG A 36 10.22 -29.30 31.60
CA ARG A 36 10.48 -28.16 32.51
C ARG A 36 9.20 -27.37 32.78
N PRO A 37 8.50 -27.64 33.89
CA PRO A 37 7.51 -26.69 34.39
C PRO A 37 8.23 -25.42 34.85
N GLY A 38 7.88 -24.27 34.28
CA GLY A 38 8.17 -22.97 34.91
C GLY A 38 9.26 -22.09 34.29
N VAL A 39 9.74 -22.34 33.07
CA VAL A 39 10.48 -21.28 32.36
C VAL A 39 9.46 -20.42 31.62
N TRP A 40 8.84 -19.47 32.34
CA TRP A 40 8.15 -18.37 31.71
C TRP A 40 9.09 -17.73 30.68
N PRO A 41 8.63 -17.38 29.46
CA PRO A 41 9.44 -16.60 28.56
C PRO A 41 9.96 -15.37 29.32
N PRO A 42 11.25 -15.00 29.19
CA PRO A 42 11.78 -13.86 29.92
C PRO A 42 10.87 -12.66 29.67
N ALA A 43 10.46 -11.94 30.72
CA ALA A 43 9.50 -10.83 30.62
C ALA A 43 9.84 -9.81 29.51
N HIS A 44 11.13 -9.71 29.16
CA HIS A 44 11.66 -8.90 28.07
C HIS A 44 11.28 -9.36 26.64
N ALA A 45 10.82 -10.59 26.42
CA ALA A 45 10.36 -11.06 25.11
C ALA A 45 8.91 -10.60 24.84
N ALA A 46 8.03 -10.73 25.83
CA ALA A 46 6.64 -10.26 25.73
C ALA A 46 6.56 -8.73 25.56
N ASP A 47 7.46 -7.98 26.22
CA ASP A 47 7.54 -6.52 26.11
C ASP A 47 7.91 -6.04 24.69
N LYS A 48 8.78 -6.78 23.99
CA LYS A 48 9.19 -6.44 22.62
C LYS A 48 8.09 -6.67 21.60
N ASP A 49 7.30 -7.72 21.75
CA ASP A 49 6.20 -8.03 20.82
C ASP A 49 5.09 -6.97 20.91
N VAL A 50 4.76 -6.51 22.12
CA VAL A 50 3.79 -5.42 22.35
C VAL A 50 4.28 -4.08 21.79
N ALA A 51 5.58 -3.77 21.92
CA ALA A 51 6.16 -2.54 21.36
C ALA A 51 6.15 -2.53 19.81
N ILE A 52 6.32 -3.69 19.17
CA ILE A 52 6.30 -3.80 17.71
C ILE A 52 4.87 -3.62 17.17
N GLU A 53 3.87 -4.21 17.82
CA GLU A 53 2.46 -4.10 17.42
C GLU A 53 1.94 -2.67 17.54
N SER A 54 2.25 -1.97 18.64
CA SER A 54 1.87 -0.57 18.84
C SER A 54 2.50 0.38 17.83
N THR A 55 3.78 0.19 17.48
CA THR A 55 4.47 1.00 16.46
C THR A 55 3.85 0.80 15.07
N PHE A 56 3.45 -0.42 14.74
CA PHE A 56 2.78 -0.73 13.48
C PHE A 56 1.41 -0.06 13.38
N LEU A 57 0.59 -0.17 14.42
CA LEU A 57 -0.73 0.47 14.49
C LEU A 57 -0.64 2.00 14.38
N TYR A 58 0.35 2.61 15.05
CA TYR A 58 0.59 4.06 14.95
C TYR A 58 0.94 4.47 13.52
N THR A 59 1.89 3.77 12.89
CA THR A 59 2.33 4.06 11.51
C THR A 59 1.18 3.90 10.51
N LEU A 60 0.35 2.89 10.71
CA LEU A 60 -0.86 2.65 9.93
C LEU A 60 -1.86 3.81 10.07
N GLY A 61 -2.13 4.25 11.31
CA GLY A 61 -3.01 5.39 11.57
C GLY A 61 -2.51 6.67 10.90
N VAL A 62 -1.20 6.94 10.97
CA VAL A 62 -0.56 8.07 10.28
C VAL A 62 -0.74 7.98 8.77
N ALA A 63 -0.62 6.79 8.18
CA ALA A 63 -0.80 6.61 6.73
C ALA A 63 -2.24 6.91 6.29
N TYR A 64 -3.25 6.47 7.04
CA TYR A 64 -4.65 6.82 6.75
C TYR A 64 -4.92 8.31 6.91
N LEU A 65 -4.36 8.93 7.95
CA LEU A 65 -4.50 10.37 8.17
C LEU A 65 -3.86 11.17 7.03
N LEU A 66 -2.67 10.79 6.59
CA LEU A 66 -2.00 11.40 5.42
C LEU A 66 -2.81 11.22 4.14
N LEU A 67 -3.37 10.04 3.91
CA LEU A 67 -4.21 9.78 2.75
C LEU A 67 -5.49 10.64 2.76
N GLY A 68 -6.14 10.77 3.92
CA GLY A 68 -7.29 11.63 4.10
C GLY A 68 -6.94 13.11 3.91
N LEU A 69 -5.81 13.55 4.46
CA LEU A 69 -5.31 14.92 4.28
C LEU A 69 -5.02 15.22 2.81
N ASP A 70 -4.38 14.30 2.08
CA ASP A 70 -4.11 14.43 0.65
C ASP A 70 -5.41 14.58 -0.14
N LEU A 71 -6.42 13.76 0.15
CA LEU A 71 -7.74 13.83 -0.51
C LEU A 71 -8.45 15.17 -0.24
N VAL A 72 -8.46 15.62 1.01
CA VAL A 72 -9.06 16.90 1.40
C VAL A 72 -8.34 18.06 0.72
N LEU A 73 -7.00 18.04 0.73
CA LEU A 73 -6.18 19.08 0.11
C LEU A 73 -6.36 19.08 -1.41
N ALA A 74 -6.41 17.92 -2.06
CA ALA A 74 -6.69 17.80 -3.48
C ALA A 74 -8.05 18.41 -3.86
N THR A 75 -9.05 18.23 -3.02
CA THR A 75 -10.41 18.77 -3.23
C THR A 75 -10.44 20.29 -2.99
N TYR A 76 -9.82 20.75 -1.92
CA TYR A 76 -9.76 22.18 -1.57
C TYR A 76 -9.01 23.00 -2.62
N LEU A 77 -7.88 22.48 -3.11
CA LEU A 77 -7.05 23.17 -4.11
C LEU A 77 -7.68 23.23 -5.50
N ASP A 78 -8.70 22.41 -5.77
CA ASP A 78 -9.51 22.55 -6.98
C ASP A 78 -10.47 23.76 -6.88
N GLN A 79 -11.00 24.03 -5.69
CA GLN A 79 -11.93 25.14 -5.45
C GLN A 79 -11.23 26.49 -5.23
N LEU A 80 -9.91 26.50 -5.07
CA LEU A 80 -9.15 27.72 -4.82
C LEU A 80 -9.14 28.62 -6.07
N ALA A 81 -10.02 29.63 -6.07
CA ALA A 81 -10.18 30.61 -7.16
C ALA A 81 -9.31 31.87 -6.98
N THR A 82 -8.30 31.83 -6.11
CA THR A 82 -7.45 33.00 -5.85
C THR A 82 -6.53 33.27 -7.04
N THR A 83 -6.33 34.54 -7.40
CA THR A 83 -5.46 34.99 -8.50
C THR A 83 -4.00 35.20 -8.08
N GLN A 84 -3.67 34.89 -6.82
CA GLN A 84 -2.35 35.15 -6.28
C GLN A 84 -1.44 33.93 -6.47
N LEU A 85 -0.45 34.08 -7.36
CA LEU A 85 0.50 33.02 -7.74
C LEU A 85 1.22 32.39 -6.53
N VAL A 86 1.55 33.19 -5.51
CA VAL A 86 2.21 32.72 -4.28
C VAL A 86 1.39 31.63 -3.59
N PHE A 87 0.07 31.79 -3.52
CA PHE A 87 -0.80 30.79 -2.90
C PHE A 87 -0.85 29.49 -3.71
N HIS A 88 -0.86 29.55 -5.04
CA HIS A 88 -0.82 28.35 -5.90
C HIS A 88 0.48 27.57 -5.75
N VAL A 89 1.63 28.26 -5.68
CA VAL A 89 2.94 27.62 -5.48
C VAL A 89 3.04 27.00 -4.09
N LEU A 90 2.58 27.70 -3.05
CA LEU A 90 2.57 27.18 -1.68
C LEU A 90 1.66 25.95 -1.57
N ALA A 91 0.44 26.04 -2.09
CA ALA A 91 -0.52 24.96 -2.16
C ALA A 91 0.05 23.72 -2.87
N PHE A 92 0.67 23.92 -4.04
CA PHE A 92 1.33 22.86 -4.78
C PHE A 92 2.45 22.20 -3.97
N SER A 93 3.29 23.00 -3.31
CA SER A 93 4.39 22.50 -2.49
C SER A 93 3.90 21.69 -1.29
N VAL A 94 2.87 22.17 -0.60
CA VAL A 94 2.25 21.44 0.52
C VAL A 94 1.64 20.13 0.04
N GLN A 95 0.91 20.14 -1.08
CA GLN A 95 0.32 18.91 -1.60
C GLN A 95 1.38 17.90 -2.05
N LEU A 96 2.45 18.37 -2.70
CA LEU A 96 3.57 17.53 -3.08
C LEU A 96 4.24 16.89 -1.85
N PHE A 97 4.40 17.66 -0.77
CA PHE A 97 4.94 17.16 0.49
C PHE A 97 4.05 16.07 1.11
N VAL A 98 2.73 16.29 1.17
CA VAL A 98 1.77 15.29 1.71
C VAL A 98 1.77 14.02 0.85
N LEU A 99 1.84 14.15 -0.47
CA LEU A 99 1.92 13.00 -1.38
C LEU A 99 3.19 12.17 -1.14
N PHE A 100 4.36 12.82 -1.03
CA PHE A 100 5.61 12.12 -0.71
C PHE A 100 5.59 11.50 0.68
N ALA A 101 5.08 12.22 1.69
CA ALA A 101 4.93 11.69 3.04
C ALA A 101 4.07 10.41 3.03
N THR A 102 2.94 10.43 2.30
CA THR A 102 2.07 9.26 2.13
C THR A 102 2.82 8.07 1.53
N TRP A 103 3.61 8.30 0.47
CA TRP A 103 4.40 7.25 -0.16
C TRP A 103 5.49 6.69 0.74
N ILE A 104 6.20 7.56 1.47
CA ILE A 104 7.24 7.16 2.42
C ILE A 104 6.61 6.32 3.54
N THR A 105 5.52 6.78 4.14
CA THR A 105 4.84 6.02 5.20
C THR A 105 4.34 4.67 4.69
N PHE A 106 3.76 4.62 3.48
CA PHE A 106 3.36 3.37 2.85
C PHE A 106 4.57 2.44 2.62
N TYR A 107 5.70 2.98 2.17
CA TYR A 107 6.94 2.22 2.00
C TYR A 107 7.50 1.71 3.34
N VAL A 108 7.43 2.49 4.41
CA VAL A 108 7.83 2.08 5.78
C VAL A 108 6.94 0.95 6.31
N LEU A 109 5.63 1.04 6.07
CA LEU A 109 4.68 -0.04 6.38
C LEU A 109 5.00 -1.31 5.60
N LEU A 110 5.31 -1.17 4.30
CA LEU A 110 5.67 -2.28 3.44
C LEU A 110 7.04 -2.87 3.82
N SER A 111 8.02 -2.05 4.20
CA SER A 111 9.37 -2.50 4.57
C SER A 111 9.40 -3.24 5.90
N SER A 112 8.45 -2.91 6.78
CA SER A 112 8.22 -3.64 8.03
C SER A 112 7.75 -5.09 7.79
N THR A 113 7.28 -5.42 6.57
CA THR A 113 6.86 -6.80 6.22
C THR A 113 8.05 -7.76 6.08
N PHE A 114 7.82 -9.03 6.43
CA PHE A 114 8.83 -10.08 6.39
C PHE A 114 9.43 -10.32 5.00
N LEU A 115 8.65 -10.07 3.94
CA LEU A 115 9.10 -10.18 2.55
C LEU A 115 10.23 -9.20 2.22
N VAL A 116 10.16 -7.99 2.77
CA VAL A 116 11.19 -6.96 2.60
C VAL A 116 12.39 -7.23 3.52
N LYS A 117 12.16 -7.72 4.75
CA LYS A 117 13.23 -8.14 5.67
C LYS A 117 14.12 -9.26 5.09
N LYS A 118 13.56 -10.13 4.23
CA LYS A 118 14.32 -11.15 3.48
C LYS A 118 14.96 -10.64 2.19
N ALA A 119 14.96 -9.33 1.94
CA ALA A 119 15.48 -8.68 0.72
C ALA A 119 14.82 -9.15 -0.60
N LEU A 120 13.60 -9.71 -0.56
CA LEU A 120 12.86 -10.09 -1.78
C LEU A 120 12.10 -8.90 -2.40
N TYR A 121 12.79 -7.77 -2.58
CA TYR A 121 12.20 -6.54 -3.15
C TYR A 121 11.57 -6.77 -4.53
N ALA A 122 12.21 -7.56 -5.39
CA ALA A 122 11.70 -7.89 -6.72
C ALA A 122 10.33 -8.60 -6.66
N LYS A 123 10.15 -9.53 -5.71
CA LYS A 123 8.89 -10.27 -5.55
C LYS A 123 7.78 -9.38 -5.00
N VAL A 124 8.13 -8.45 -4.11
CA VAL A 124 7.20 -7.43 -3.59
C VAL A 124 6.76 -6.47 -4.70
N PHE A 125 7.68 -6.03 -5.54
CA PHE A 125 7.38 -5.16 -6.67
C PHE A 125 6.49 -5.86 -7.70
N VAL A 126 6.82 -7.08 -8.10
CA VAL A 126 6.00 -7.86 -9.06
C VAL A 126 4.58 -8.10 -8.52
N ARG A 127 4.46 -8.40 -7.21
CA ARG A 127 3.16 -8.63 -6.56
C ARG A 127 2.31 -7.36 -6.47
N ASN A 128 2.94 -6.21 -6.23
CA ASN A 128 2.26 -4.92 -6.07
C ASN A 128 2.44 -4.00 -7.28
N ARG A 129 2.77 -4.54 -8.46
CA ARG A 129 3.09 -3.75 -9.66
C ARG A 129 2.00 -2.74 -10.01
N ALA A 130 0.74 -3.13 -9.83
CA ALA A 130 -0.42 -2.30 -10.14
C ALA A 130 -0.49 -1.07 -9.22
N LEU A 131 -0.15 -1.23 -7.94
CA LEU A 131 -0.11 -0.14 -6.96
C LEU A 131 1.03 0.82 -7.30
N PHE A 132 2.23 0.32 -7.55
CA PHE A 132 3.36 1.17 -7.94
C PHE A 132 3.11 1.90 -9.27
N SER A 133 2.54 1.23 -10.27
CA SER A 133 2.17 1.88 -11.53
C SER A 133 1.09 2.94 -11.33
N ALA A 134 0.09 2.68 -10.47
CA ALA A 134 -0.95 3.66 -10.16
C ALA A 134 -0.39 4.88 -9.44
N CYS A 135 0.52 4.70 -8.48
CA CYS A 135 1.24 5.81 -7.83
C CYS A 135 1.98 6.67 -8.86
N LEU A 136 2.76 6.03 -9.75
CA LEU A 136 3.55 6.74 -10.76
C LEU A 136 2.65 7.49 -11.75
N ILE A 137 1.60 6.85 -12.26
CA ILE A 137 0.65 7.47 -13.19
C ILE A 137 -0.07 8.63 -12.52
N HIS A 138 -0.53 8.46 -11.29
CA HIS A 138 -1.19 9.52 -10.52
C HIS A 138 -0.25 10.72 -10.32
N PHE A 139 1.01 10.47 -9.93
CA PHE A 139 2.01 11.52 -9.75
C PHE A 139 2.32 12.28 -11.03
N LEU A 140 2.50 11.58 -12.15
CA LEU A 140 2.77 12.23 -13.44
C LEU A 140 1.59 13.07 -13.90
N LEU A 141 0.36 12.56 -13.80
CA LEU A 141 -0.85 13.32 -14.14
C LEU A 141 -1.06 14.51 -13.19
N PHE A 142 -0.77 14.33 -11.90
CA PHE A 142 -0.82 15.39 -10.91
C PHE A 142 0.16 16.51 -11.26
N LEU A 143 1.43 16.19 -11.52
CA LEU A 143 2.44 17.15 -11.94
C LEU A 143 2.04 17.86 -13.22
N LEU A 144 1.62 17.10 -14.25
CA LEU A 144 1.21 17.66 -15.53
C LEU A 144 0.06 18.67 -15.36
N LEU A 145 -0.98 18.31 -14.61
CA LEU A 145 -2.13 19.17 -14.37
C LEU A 145 -1.75 20.43 -13.58
N ARG A 146 -0.93 20.28 -12.53
CA ARG A 146 -0.50 21.41 -11.68
C ARG A 146 0.45 22.36 -12.41
N LEU A 147 1.43 21.82 -13.16
CA LEU A 147 2.34 22.63 -13.97
C LEU A 147 1.59 23.34 -15.10
N TYR A 148 0.63 22.69 -15.75
CA TYR A 148 -0.21 23.35 -16.76
C TYR A 148 -1.03 24.47 -16.12
N ARG A 149 -1.68 24.23 -14.97
CA ARG A 149 -2.41 25.29 -14.26
C ARG A 149 -1.50 26.46 -13.88
N LEU A 150 -0.29 26.20 -13.37
CA LEU A 150 0.67 27.23 -13.01
C LEU A 150 1.15 28.02 -14.25
N ALA A 151 1.39 27.35 -15.38
CA ALA A 151 1.76 28.00 -16.64
C ALA A 151 0.64 28.93 -17.16
N LEU A 152 -0.63 28.54 -17.00
CA LEU A 152 -1.77 29.39 -17.35
C LEU A 152 -1.88 30.61 -16.43
N GLU A 153 -1.54 30.46 -15.15
CA GLU A 153 -1.49 31.58 -14.19
C GLU A 153 -0.38 32.58 -14.54
N PHE A 154 0.81 32.09 -14.94
CA PHE A 154 1.90 32.95 -15.45
C PHE A 154 1.49 33.74 -16.70
N LEU A 155 0.61 33.19 -17.52
CA LEU A 155 0.02 33.87 -18.68
C LEU A 155 -1.15 34.81 -18.30
N HIS A 156 -1.37 35.05 -17.00
CA HIS A 156 -2.46 35.88 -16.47
C HIS A 156 -3.84 35.43 -16.98
N CYS A 157 -4.02 34.13 -17.22
CA CYS A 157 -5.31 33.59 -17.63
C CYS A 157 -6.27 33.62 -16.43
N PRO A 158 -7.42 34.29 -16.51
CA PRO A 158 -8.38 34.29 -15.41
C PRO A 158 -8.89 32.87 -15.15
N HIS A 159 -9.13 32.56 -13.88
CA HIS A 159 -9.49 31.22 -13.39
C HIS A 159 -10.64 30.59 -14.19
N ASP A 160 -11.67 31.37 -14.50
CA ASP A 160 -12.86 30.91 -15.23
C ASP A 160 -12.54 30.43 -16.65
N ARG A 161 -11.50 30.99 -17.28
CA ARG A 161 -11.11 30.65 -18.66
C ARG A 161 -10.17 29.45 -18.74
N VAL A 162 -9.66 28.95 -17.62
CA VAL A 162 -8.76 27.79 -17.57
C VAL A 162 -9.43 26.55 -18.16
N TRP A 163 -10.72 26.35 -17.86
CA TRP A 163 -11.53 25.23 -18.36
C TRP A 163 -11.73 25.22 -19.87
N HIS A 164 -11.62 26.39 -20.52
CA HIS A 164 -11.75 26.53 -21.96
C HIS A 164 -10.41 26.38 -22.70
N ARG A 165 -9.29 26.19 -21.97
CA ARG A 165 -7.99 25.96 -22.58
C ARG A 165 -7.90 24.56 -23.17
N PRO A 166 -7.27 24.41 -24.34
CA PRO A 166 -7.26 23.15 -25.07
C PRO A 166 -6.60 22.05 -24.22
N GLY A 167 -7.29 20.92 -24.11
CA GLY A 167 -6.80 19.74 -23.40
C GLY A 167 -6.84 19.81 -21.86
N TYR A 168 -7.07 20.97 -21.25
CA TYR A 168 -7.06 21.10 -19.79
C TYR A 168 -8.13 20.20 -19.14
N SER A 169 -9.37 20.30 -19.61
CA SER A 169 -10.51 19.51 -19.10
C SER A 169 -10.32 18.00 -19.30
N ALA A 170 -9.71 17.59 -20.42
CA ALA A 170 -9.42 16.19 -20.67
C ALA A 170 -8.36 15.64 -19.69
N ILE A 171 -7.26 16.39 -19.49
CA ILE A 171 -6.22 16.03 -18.53
C ILE A 171 -6.79 15.99 -17.11
N TYR A 172 -7.64 16.95 -16.76
CA TYR A 172 -8.32 16.99 -15.46
C TYR A 172 -9.17 15.73 -15.20
N ILE A 173 -10.03 15.36 -16.16
CA ILE A 173 -10.89 14.16 -16.04
C ILE A 173 -10.03 12.90 -15.89
N VAL A 174 -9.01 12.74 -16.74
CA VAL A 174 -8.10 11.60 -16.69
C VAL A 174 -7.36 11.54 -15.35
N GLN A 175 -6.90 12.69 -14.85
CA GLN A 175 -6.26 12.80 -13.54
C GLN A 175 -7.19 12.38 -12.41
N LYS A 176 -8.47 12.77 -12.45
CA LYS A 176 -9.45 12.39 -11.41
C LYS A 176 -9.75 10.90 -11.40
N ILE A 177 -9.89 10.30 -12.58
CA ILE A 177 -10.07 8.84 -12.70
C ILE A 177 -8.83 8.12 -12.16
N ALA A 178 -7.63 8.55 -12.55
CA ALA A 178 -6.38 7.97 -12.06
C ALA A 178 -6.21 8.15 -10.54
N ALA A 179 -6.59 9.31 -10.00
CA ALA A 179 -6.59 9.58 -8.57
C ALA A 179 -7.52 8.63 -7.81
N MET A 180 -8.75 8.43 -8.30
CA MET A 180 -9.68 7.48 -7.71
C MET A 180 -9.09 6.06 -7.65
N VAL A 181 -8.51 5.59 -8.77
CA VAL A 181 -7.85 4.28 -8.83
C VAL A 181 -6.67 4.21 -7.85
N TYR A 182 -5.86 5.25 -7.76
CA TYR A 182 -4.76 5.36 -6.80
C TYR A 182 -5.25 5.24 -5.35
N TYR A 183 -6.24 6.02 -4.94
CA TYR A 183 -6.76 5.99 -3.56
C TYR A 183 -7.35 4.62 -3.21
N VAL A 184 -8.11 4.00 -4.13
CA VAL A 184 -8.68 2.67 -3.92
C VAL A 184 -7.59 1.60 -3.79
N LEU A 185 -6.58 1.62 -4.66
CA LEU A 185 -5.49 0.65 -4.60
C LEU A 185 -4.65 0.83 -3.35
N LEU A 186 -4.37 2.07 -2.94
CA LEU A 186 -3.61 2.35 -1.74
C LEU A 186 -4.39 1.91 -0.49
N ALA A 187 -5.67 2.30 -0.38
CA ALA A 187 -6.54 1.88 0.72
C ALA A 187 -6.69 0.36 0.79
N ASN A 188 -6.85 -0.32 -0.34
CA ASN A 188 -6.85 -1.79 -0.39
C ASN A 188 -5.50 -2.39 0.03
N GLY A 189 -4.40 -1.77 -0.37
CA GLY A 189 -3.06 -2.14 0.09
C GLY A 189 -2.95 -2.06 1.60
N LEU A 190 -3.28 -0.91 2.19
CA LEU A 190 -3.32 -0.70 3.63
C LEU A 190 -4.25 -1.69 4.35
N HIS A 191 -5.44 -1.93 3.81
CA HIS A 191 -6.39 -2.89 4.37
C HIS A 191 -5.83 -4.32 4.37
N LEU A 192 -5.19 -4.75 3.27
CA LEU A 192 -4.54 -6.06 3.21
C LEU A 192 -3.40 -6.21 4.22
N LEU A 193 -2.67 -5.13 4.51
CA LEU A 193 -1.66 -5.12 5.58
C LEU A 193 -2.30 -5.35 6.96
N VAL A 194 -3.50 -4.78 7.21
CA VAL A 194 -4.24 -4.96 8.47
C VAL A 194 -4.83 -6.37 8.59
N SER A 195 -5.44 -6.89 7.54
CA SER A 195 -6.18 -8.17 7.61
C SER A 195 -5.28 -9.39 7.67
N LYS A 196 -3.99 -9.28 7.28
CA LYS A 196 -3.05 -10.40 7.26
C LYS A 196 -1.75 -10.09 8.00
N PRO A 197 -1.79 -9.89 9.34
CA PRO A 197 -0.59 -9.72 10.15
C PRO A 197 0.30 -10.98 10.15
N LYS A 198 -0.24 -12.14 9.75
CA LYS A 198 0.52 -13.40 9.60
C LYS A 198 1.49 -13.42 8.41
N LEU A 199 1.50 -12.42 7.53
CA LEU A 199 2.59 -12.22 6.57
C LEU A 199 3.89 -11.70 7.24
N TYR A 200 3.83 -11.42 8.54
CA TYR A 200 4.97 -10.97 9.35
C TYR A 200 5.63 -12.10 10.17
N THR A 201 5.04 -13.29 10.25
CA THR A 201 5.64 -14.47 10.87
C THR A 201 6.22 -15.42 9.82
N ALA A 202 7.38 -16.02 10.10
CA ALA A 202 8.17 -16.82 9.16
C ALA A 202 7.49 -18.12 8.67
N GLU A 203 6.37 -18.49 9.27
CA GLU A 203 5.71 -19.79 9.12
C GLU A 203 5.03 -19.99 7.77
N CYS A 204 4.72 -18.92 7.02
CA CYS A 204 3.94 -19.01 5.79
C CYS A 204 4.76 -19.32 4.52
N MET A 205 6.03 -19.74 4.64
CA MET A 205 6.88 -20.10 3.48
C MET A 205 7.37 -21.57 3.48
N GLN A 206 6.84 -22.45 4.33
CA GLN A 206 7.19 -23.88 4.31
C GLN A 206 6.26 -24.77 3.45
N THR A 207 5.40 -24.18 2.62
CA THR A 207 4.56 -24.91 1.66
C THR A 207 4.97 -24.63 0.24
#